data_AF-A0AAD2DK42-F1
#
_entry.id   AF-A0AAD2DK42-F1
#
_cell.length_a   1.000
_cell.length_b   1.000
_cell.length_c   1.000
_cell.angle_alpha   90.00
_cell.angle_beta   90.00
_cell.angle_gamma   90.00
#
_symmetry.space_group_name_H-M   'P 1'
#
loop_
_entity.id
_entity.type
_entity.pdbx_description
1 polymer ?
#
loop_
_entity_poly.entity_id
_entity_poly.type
_entity_poly.pdbx_seq_one_letter_code
_entity_poly.pdbx_strand_id
1 'polypeptide(L)'
;MHGGGLSHGKDIPDIAGDKIYGIRSFTVRLGQQRVFWICISLLQMAYLVALSVGVISTCIWSKWITVIGHTVLASLLWNRANSVDLKSKTAITSFYMFIWKLFYAEYLLIPLVR
;
A
#
# COMPACT_ATOMS: atom_id res chain seq x y z
N MET A 1 -10.81 -48.84 -40.42
CA MET A 1 -9.69 -48.19 -39.68
C MET A 1 -10.08 -46.72 -39.55
N HIS A 2 -10.79 -46.32 -38.49
CA HIS A 2 -10.29 -45.85 -37.17
C HIS A 2 -9.54 -44.50 -37.18
N GLY A 3 -10.12 -43.52 -36.48
CA GLY A 3 -9.50 -42.27 -35.98
C GLY A 3 -9.66 -41.07 -36.92
N GLY A 4 -10.44 -40.02 -36.67
CA GLY A 4 -10.91 -39.45 -35.39
C GLY A 4 -9.94 -38.38 -34.89
N GLY A 5 -10.37 -37.12 -34.85
CA GLY A 5 -9.64 -35.98 -34.25
C GLY A 5 -9.89 -34.68 -35.03
N LEU A 6 -11.02 -33.96 -34.89
CA LEU A 6 -11.48 -33.19 -33.73
C LEU A 6 -10.37 -32.31 -33.12
N SER A 7 -10.15 -31.12 -33.68
CA SER A 7 -9.43 -30.02 -33.00
C SER A 7 -10.02 -28.62 -33.22
N HIS A 8 -11.19 -28.47 -33.86
CA HIS A 8 -11.84 -27.16 -34.06
C HIS A 8 -12.80 -26.75 -32.92
N GLY A 9 -12.66 -27.34 -31.73
CA GLY A 9 -13.60 -27.15 -30.61
C GLY A 9 -12.98 -26.66 -29.30
N LYS A 10 -11.70 -26.26 -29.29
CA LYS A 10 -11.02 -25.75 -28.07
C LYS A 10 -10.82 -24.23 -28.05
N ASP A 11 -10.94 -23.53 -29.17
CA ASP A 11 -10.62 -22.09 -29.22
C ASP A 11 -11.78 -21.16 -28.78
N ILE A 12 -13.00 -21.68 -28.59
CA ILE A 12 -14.18 -20.87 -28.23
C ILE A 12 -14.46 -20.84 -26.71
N PRO A 13 -14.31 -21.92 -25.91
CA PRO A 13 -14.52 -21.84 -24.46
C PRO A 13 -13.41 -21.10 -23.71
N ASP A 14 -12.18 -21.03 -24.24
CA ASP A 14 -11.07 -20.32 -23.60
C ASP A 14 -11.27 -18.79 -23.62
N ILE A 15 -11.92 -18.22 -24.63
CA ILE A 15 -12.21 -16.77 -24.70
C ILE A 15 -13.24 -16.35 -23.63
N ALA A 16 -14.21 -17.21 -23.34
CA ALA A 16 -15.19 -16.98 -22.29
C ALA A 16 -14.57 -17.11 -20.90
N GLY A 17 -13.67 -18.10 -20.70
CA GLY A 17 -12.87 -18.24 -19.50
C GLY A 17 -11.94 -17.04 -19.28
N ASP A 18 -11.14 -16.67 -20.27
CA ASP A 18 -10.17 -15.56 -20.21
C ASP A 18 -10.84 -14.20 -20.01
N LYS A 19 -12.03 -13.98 -20.60
CA LYS A 19 -12.79 -12.75 -20.37
C LYS A 19 -13.32 -12.70 -18.94
N ILE A 20 -13.79 -13.82 -18.37
CA ILE A 20 -14.28 -13.87 -16.99
C ILE A 20 -13.12 -13.75 -15.98
N TYR A 21 -12.02 -14.49 -16.17
CA TYR A 21 -10.84 -14.42 -15.30
C TYR A 21 -10.06 -13.11 -15.46
N GLY A 22 -9.99 -12.56 -16.67
CA GLY A 22 -9.38 -11.27 -16.99
C GLY A 22 -10.18 -10.11 -16.38
N ILE A 23 -11.51 -10.10 -16.51
CA ILE A 23 -12.36 -9.08 -15.90
C ILE A 23 -12.36 -9.20 -14.38
N ARG A 24 -12.43 -10.42 -13.81
CA ARG A 24 -12.41 -10.60 -12.35
C ARG A 24 -11.06 -10.20 -11.76
N SER A 25 -9.94 -10.54 -12.40
CA SER A 25 -8.61 -10.06 -12.00
C SER A 25 -8.49 -8.55 -12.10
N PHE A 26 -9.09 -7.93 -13.11
CA PHE A 26 -9.07 -6.48 -13.29
C PHE A 26 -9.89 -5.76 -12.21
N THR A 27 -11.11 -6.23 -11.92
CA THR A 27 -11.96 -5.67 -10.86
C THR A 27 -11.34 -5.83 -9.47
N VAL A 28 -10.74 -7.00 -9.18
CA VAL A 28 -10.02 -7.22 -7.92
C VAL A 28 -8.80 -6.29 -7.82
N ARG A 29 -8.04 -6.10 -8.92
CA ARG A 29 -6.89 -5.19 -8.96
C ARG A 29 -7.29 -3.72 -8.80
N LEU A 30 -8.38 -3.28 -9.44
CA LEU A 30 -8.95 -1.94 -9.26
C LEU A 30 -9.38 -1.70 -7.81
N GLY A 31 -10.06 -2.68 -7.21
CA GLY A 31 -10.44 -2.64 -5.80
C GLY A 31 -9.21 -2.55 -4.88
N GLN A 32 -8.20 -3.39 -5.14
CA GLN A 32 -6.95 -3.40 -4.38
C GLN A 32 -6.22 -2.06 -4.45
N GLN A 33 -6.17 -1.43 -5.63
CA GLN A 33 -5.56 -0.11 -5.78
C GLN A 33 -6.30 0.95 -4.96
N ARG A 34 -7.64 0.96 -5.00
CA ARG A 34 -8.43 1.91 -4.22
C ARG A 34 -8.22 1.71 -2.71
N VAL A 35 -8.26 0.48 -2.24
CA VAL A 35 -8.04 0.14 -0.81
C VAL A 35 -6.63 0.53 -0.37
N PHE A 36 -5.62 0.27 -1.21
CA PHE A 36 -4.24 0.65 -0.94
C PHE A 36 -4.12 2.16 -0.71
N TRP A 37 -4.64 2.97 -1.63
CA TRP A 37 -4.57 4.44 -1.51
C TRP A 37 -5.36 4.99 -0.33
N ILE A 38 -6.51 4.39 0.01
CA ILE A 38 -7.25 4.74 1.23
C ILE A 38 -6.39 4.48 2.47
N CYS A 39 -5.70 3.34 2.53
CA CYS A 39 -4.81 3.00 3.65
C CYS A 39 -3.64 4.00 3.76
N ILE A 40 -2.99 4.35 2.64
CA ILE A 40 -1.92 5.36 2.63
C ILE A 40 -2.44 6.72 3.09
N SER A 41 -3.62 7.12 2.61
CA SER A 41 -4.24 8.38 3.01
C SER A 41 -4.53 8.43 4.51
N LEU A 42 -5.05 7.34 5.08
CA LEU A 42 -5.32 7.24 6.52
C LEU A 42 -4.02 7.37 7.34
N LEU A 43 -2.95 6.68 6.93
CA LEU A 43 -1.65 6.77 7.59
C LEU A 43 -1.06 8.18 7.47
N GLN A 44 -1.19 8.83 6.31
CA GLN A 44 -0.73 10.21 6.15
C GLN A 44 -1.49 11.19 7.03
N MET A 45 -2.81 11.04 7.15
CA MET A 45 -3.61 11.87 8.05
C MET A 45 -3.17 11.67 9.51
N ALA A 46 -2.83 10.45 9.92
CA ALA A 46 -2.30 10.21 11.26
C ALA A 46 -0.96 10.95 11.50
N TYR A 47 -0.02 10.89 10.55
CA TYR A 47 1.22 11.66 10.64
C TYR A 47 0.99 13.18 10.68
N LEU A 48 0.01 13.69 9.93
CA LEU A 48 -0.36 15.11 9.94
C LEU A 48 -0.95 15.55 11.29
N VAL A 49 -1.76 14.69 11.92
CA VAL A 49 -2.27 14.93 13.27
C VAL A 49 -1.13 14.97 14.28
N ALA A 50 -0.20 14.01 14.23
CA ALA A 50 0.96 13.98 15.11
C ALA A 50 1.87 15.21 14.92
N LEU A 51 2.05 15.67 13.68
CA LEU A 51 2.70 16.94 13.36
C LEU A 51 2.02 18.13 14.03
N SER A 52 0.69 18.20 13.94
CA SER A 52 -0.10 19.27 14.54
C SER A 52 0.05 19.31 16.06
N VAL A 53 0.05 18.13 16.71
CA VAL A 53 0.32 17.99 18.15
C VAL A 53 1.73 18.49 18.49
N GLY A 54 2.74 18.11 17.71
CA GLY A 54 4.12 18.56 17.92
C GLY A 54 4.28 20.08 17.81
N VAL A 55 3.56 20.73 16.89
CA VAL A 55 3.60 22.20 16.70
C VAL A 55 3.04 22.95 17.91
N ILE A 56 2.02 22.37 18.56
CA ILE A 56 1.34 22.94 19.75
C ILE A 56 2.18 22.77 21.02
N SER A 57 3.14 21.82 21.06
CA SER A 57 3.99 21.60 22.23
C SER A 57 4.86 22.82 22.56
N THR A 58 4.95 23.12 23.86
CA THR A 58 5.74 24.24 24.42
C THR A 58 7.21 23.88 24.61
N CYS A 59 7.54 22.58 24.58
CA CYS A 59 8.92 22.11 24.70
C CYS A 59 9.59 22.09 23.32
N ILE A 60 10.54 23.01 23.09
CA ILE A 60 11.23 23.18 21.79
C ILE A 60 11.93 21.89 21.32
N TRP A 61 12.53 21.13 22.25
CA TRP A 61 13.24 19.89 21.92
C TRP A 61 12.27 18.78 21.46
N SER A 62 11.18 18.58 22.23
CA SER A 62 10.07 17.67 21.89
C SER A 62 9.42 18.04 20.56
N LYS A 63 9.17 19.34 20.35
CA LYS A 63 8.60 19.89 19.13
C LYS A 63 9.41 19.56 17.89
N TRP A 64 10.72 19.85 17.88
CA TRP A 64 11.56 19.57 16.71
C TRP A 64 11.66 18.08 16.40
N ILE A 65 11.81 17.24 17.43
CA ILE A 65 11.88 15.79 17.24
C ILE A 65 10.57 15.25 16.68
N THR A 66 9.43 15.67 17.24
CA THR A 66 8.12 15.23 16.79
C THR A 66 7.86 15.71 15.37
N VAL A 67 8.09 16.98 15.08
CA VAL A 67 7.84 17.54 13.74
C VAL A 67 8.75 16.92 12.69
N ILE A 68 10.06 16.88 12.92
CA ILE A 68 11.02 16.31 11.95
C ILE A 68 10.79 14.81 11.79
N GLY A 69 10.62 14.07 12.90
CA GLY A 69 10.40 12.62 12.88
C GLY A 69 9.17 12.24 12.06
N HIS A 70 8.01 12.82 12.35
CA HIS A 70 6.77 12.50 11.64
C HIS A 70 6.79 13.01 10.19
N THR A 71 7.44 14.15 9.90
CA THR A 71 7.64 14.61 8.51
C THR A 71 8.47 13.62 7.70
N VAL A 72 9.56 13.10 8.29
CA VAL A 72 10.41 12.10 7.63
C VAL A 72 9.62 10.81 7.39
N LEU A 73 8.90 10.29 8.40
CA LEU A 73 8.08 9.09 8.24
C LEU A 73 6.99 9.25 7.16
N ALA A 74 6.29 10.38 7.17
CA ALA A 74 5.30 10.74 6.15
C ALA A 74 5.90 10.77 4.74
N SER A 75 7.06 11.43 4.57
CA SER A 75 7.73 11.52 3.27
C SER A 75 8.22 10.16 2.77
N LEU A 76 8.77 9.31 3.66
CA LEU A 76 9.20 7.96 3.32
C LEU A 76 8.02 7.08 2.92
N LEU A 77 6.91 7.16 3.65
CA LEU A 77 5.67 6.45 3.30
C LEU A 77 5.18 6.86 1.92
N TRP A 78 5.09 8.17 1.65
CA TRP A 78 4.63 8.70 0.37
C TRP A 78 5.53 8.26 -0.79
N ASN A 79 6.85 8.40 -0.65
CA ASN A 79 7.81 8.04 -1.70
C ASN A 79 7.75 6.54 -2.01
N ARG A 80 7.69 5.69 -0.99
CA ARG A 80 7.54 4.25 -1.18
C ARG A 80 6.19 3.89 -1.77
N ALA A 81 5.09 4.46 -1.29
CA ALA A 81 3.75 4.18 -1.81
C ALA A 81 3.62 4.47 -3.31
N ASN A 82 4.21 5.56 -3.80
CA ASN A 82 4.23 5.91 -5.23
C ASN A 82 5.06 4.95 -6.09
N SER A 83 6.00 4.22 -5.49
CA SER A 83 6.92 3.32 -6.20
C SER A 83 6.47 1.85 -6.18
N VAL A 84 5.38 1.52 -5.48
CA VAL A 84 4.93 0.13 -5.28
C VAL A 84 4.10 -0.34 -6.47
N ASP A 85 4.54 -1.46 -7.07
CA ASP A 85 3.73 -2.16 -8.06
C ASP A 85 2.69 -3.06 -7.38
N LEU A 86 1.44 -2.61 -7.41
CA LEU A 86 0.28 -3.34 -6.86
C LEU A 86 -0.07 -4.59 -7.66
N LYS A 87 0.54 -4.83 -8.83
CA LYS A 87 0.35 -6.09 -9.59
C LYS A 87 1.22 -7.22 -9.05
N SER A 88 2.29 -6.89 -8.30
CA SER A 88 3.24 -7.84 -7.75
C SER A 88 2.96 -8.13 -6.29
N LYS A 89 2.62 -9.39 -5.97
CA LYS A 89 2.42 -9.82 -4.57
C LYS A 89 3.67 -9.58 -3.72
N THR A 90 4.85 -9.82 -4.28
CA THR A 90 6.14 -9.59 -3.61
C THR A 90 6.34 -8.13 -3.24
N ALA A 91 5.98 -7.20 -4.14
CA ALA A 91 6.08 -5.77 -3.87
C ALA A 91 5.12 -5.33 -2.76
N ILE A 92 3.88 -5.85 -2.75
CA ILE A 92 2.90 -5.58 -1.70
C ILE A 92 3.38 -6.11 -0.34
N THR A 93 3.87 -7.35 -0.28
CA THR A 93 4.40 -7.92 0.96
C THR A 93 5.61 -7.14 1.45
N SER A 94 6.54 -6.77 0.56
CA SER A 94 7.69 -5.93 0.92
C SER A 94 7.25 -4.57 1.47
N PHE A 95 6.24 -3.95 0.85
CA PHE A 95 5.69 -2.69 1.32
C PHE A 95 4.99 -2.83 2.68
N TYR A 96 4.24 -3.92 2.90
CA TYR A 96 3.64 -4.21 4.21
C TYR A 96 4.70 -4.35 5.30
N MET A 97 5.80 -5.06 5.03
CA MET A 97 6.94 -5.14 5.97
C MET A 97 7.58 -3.78 6.20
N PHE A 98 7.61 -2.91 5.19
CA PHE A 98 8.07 -1.53 5.34
C PHE A 98 7.14 -0.71 6.25
N ILE A 99 5.82 -0.83 6.14
CA ILE A 99 4.87 -0.20 7.07
C ILE A 99 5.14 -0.63 8.52
N TRP A 100 5.38 -1.93 8.76
CA TRP A 100 5.76 -2.41 10.09
C TRP A 100 6.99 -1.70 10.65
N LYS A 101 8.02 -1.48 9.82
CA LYS A 101 9.22 -0.74 10.23
C LYS A 101 8.90 0.73 10.58
N LEU A 102 7.98 1.36 9.85
CA LEU A 102 7.51 2.71 10.18
C LEU A 102 6.78 2.74 11.52
N PHE A 103 5.94 1.73 11.82
CA PHE A 103 5.29 1.62 13.13
C PHE A 103 6.28 1.45 14.28
N TYR A 104 7.33 0.62 14.09
CA TYR A 104 8.39 0.52 15.09
C TYR A 104 9.12 1.86 15.32
N ALA A 105 9.35 2.64 14.25
CA ALA A 105 9.93 3.97 14.38
C ALA A 105 8.98 4.94 15.12
N GLU A 106 7.68 4.88 14.85
CA GLU A 106 6.63 5.60 15.59
C GLU A 106 6.67 5.27 17.09
N TYR A 107 6.72 3.99 17.46
CA TYR A 107 6.84 3.57 18.87
C TYR A 107 8.06 4.15 19.58
N LEU A 108 9.16 4.39 18.86
CA LEU A 108 10.33 5.04 19.41
C LEU A 108 10.13 6.56 19.60
N LEU A 109 9.31 7.19 18.76
CA LEU A 109 8.99 8.62 18.82
C LEU A 109 7.95 8.95 19.89
N ILE A 110 6.98 8.06 20.17
CA ILE A 110 5.90 8.30 21.14
C ILE A 110 6.40 8.82 22.52
N PRO A 111 7.44 8.25 23.16
CA PRO A 111 7.95 8.74 24.44
C PRO A 111 8.60 10.13 24.38
N LEU A 112 8.96 10.58 23.17
CA LEU A 112 9.60 11.87 22.91
C LEU A 112 8.57 12.97 22.65
N VAL A 113 7.32 12.61 22.35
CA VAL A 113 6.17 13.52 22.30
C VAL A 113 5.80 13.91 23.73
N ARG A 114 6.48 14.93 24.26
CA ARG A 114 6.17 15.62 25.51
C ARG A 114 5.43 16.93 25.28
#